data_AF-S0F4N3-F1
#
_entry.id   AF-S0F4N3-F1
#
_cell.length_a   1.000
_cell.length_b   1.000
_cell.length_c   1.000
_cell.angle_alpha   90.00
_cell.angle_beta   90.00
_cell.angle_gamma   90.00
#
_symmetry.space_group_name_H-M   'P 1'
#
loop_
_entity.id
_entity.type
_entity.pdbx_description
1 polymer ?
#
loop_
_entity_poly.entity_id
_entity_poly.type
_entity_poly.pdbx_seq_one_letter_code
_entity_poly.pdbx_strand_id
1 'polypeptide(L)'
;MKMYVKVYCMKNYWIVLLICCPLVLMGQERQVLTLQESIRIAQEHSPEAQAARHTYRAAYWSYRSFRANYLPSVNLSSSPYLNRQINKVTQPDGTELYLRQNQLITDLNLEINQNIWFTGGSLFLSASAQRMDELEGKTTAYNTQPFTIGYQQSLFGYNSLKWDRRIEPLRFREAKKTYAETLELIASKTSELFFDLATAQANLDIARSNLHRQIPCTGMPADVMTSVTLRKMKCFSLRSTS
;
A
#
# COMPACT_ATOMS: atom_id res chain seq x y z
N MET A 1 -27.74 -22.53 17.18
CA MET A 1 -27.89 -21.31 16.37
C MET A 1 -27.42 -21.63 14.94
N LYS A 2 -28.35 -21.88 14.01
CA LYS A 2 -28.04 -22.09 12.59
C LYS A 2 -28.93 -21.16 11.78
N MET A 3 -28.31 -20.15 11.18
CA MET A 3 -28.96 -19.13 10.38
C MET A 3 -28.96 -19.60 8.93
N TYR A 4 -30.15 -19.85 8.37
CA TYR A 4 -30.31 -20.15 6.96
C TYR A 4 -30.44 -18.83 6.19
N VAL A 5 -29.55 -18.59 5.22
CA VAL A 5 -29.71 -17.53 4.21
C VAL A 5 -30.36 -18.17 2.98
N LYS A 6 -31.57 -17.71 2.65
CA LYS A 6 -32.35 -18.10 1.48
C LYS A 6 -31.66 -17.57 0.21
N VAL A 7 -31.03 -18.44 -0.57
CA VAL A 7 -30.54 -18.11 -1.92
C VAL A 7 -31.72 -18.25 -2.89
N TYR A 8 -32.13 -17.13 -3.49
CA TYR A 8 -33.17 -17.10 -4.51
C TYR A 8 -32.70 -17.80 -5.80
N CYS A 9 -33.62 -18.58 -6.36
CA CYS A 9 -33.51 -19.34 -7.58
C CYS A 9 -33.36 -18.43 -8.81
N MET A 10 -32.28 -18.58 -9.59
CA MET A 10 -32.20 -18.06 -10.96
C MET A 10 -31.79 -19.17 -11.94
N LYS A 11 -32.82 -19.85 -12.42
CA LYS A 11 -32.82 -20.98 -13.36
C LYS A 11 -32.59 -20.53 -14.82
N ASN A 12 -31.66 -19.61 -15.10
CA ASN A 12 -31.32 -19.22 -16.49
C ASN A 12 -29.93 -18.58 -16.72
N TYR A 13 -29.01 -18.59 -15.73
CA TYR A 13 -27.67 -18.01 -15.92
C TYR A 13 -26.71 -18.81 -16.81
N TRP A 14 -27.04 -20.06 -17.13
CA TRP A 14 -26.19 -20.90 -17.98
C TRP A 14 -26.11 -20.38 -19.42
N ILE A 15 -27.16 -19.73 -19.92
CA ILE A 15 -27.21 -19.15 -21.28
C ILE A 15 -26.35 -17.88 -21.36
N VAL A 16 -26.29 -17.08 -20.29
CA VAL A 16 -25.42 -15.89 -20.21
C VAL A 16 -23.94 -16.29 -20.13
N LEU A 17 -23.63 -17.39 -19.44
CA LEU A 17 -22.28 -17.96 -19.40
C LEU A 17 -21.84 -18.51 -20.77
N LEU A 18 -22.76 -19.08 -21.55
CA LEU A 18 -22.48 -19.69 -22.86
C LEU A 18 -22.36 -18.64 -24.00
N ILE A 19 -23.08 -17.52 -23.90
CA ILE A 19 -23.01 -16.40 -24.86
C ILE A 19 -21.80 -15.49 -24.58
N CYS A 20 -21.30 -15.41 -23.34
CA CYS A 20 -20.12 -14.61 -23.01
C CYS A 20 -18.79 -15.32 -23.33
N CYS A 21 -18.80 -16.65 -23.46
CA CYS A 21 -17.61 -17.47 -23.70
C CYS A 21 -16.89 -17.24 -25.05
N PRO A 22 -17.56 -17.03 -26.21
CA PRO A 22 -16.86 -16.82 -27.48
C PRO A 22 -16.19 -15.45 -27.62
N LEU A 23 -16.53 -14.46 -26.79
CA LEU A 23 -15.89 -13.14 -26.80
C LEU A 23 -14.49 -13.14 -26.17
N VAL A 24 -14.20 -14.09 -25.29
CA VAL A 24 -12.89 -14.18 -24.58
C VAL A 24 -11.84 -14.94 -25.42
N LEU A 25 -12.24 -15.58 -26.52
CA LEU A 25 -11.35 -16.38 -27.39
C LEU A 25 -10.69 -15.57 -28.52
N MET A 26 -11.08 -14.31 -28.72
CA MET A 26 -10.52 -13.42 -29.74
C MET A 26 -9.48 -12.48 -29.12
N GLY A 27 -8.29 -13.00 -28.80
CA GLY A 27 -7.26 -12.17 -28.16
C GLY A 27 -5.84 -12.73 -28.10
N GLN A 28 -5.51 -13.84 -28.76
CA GLN A 28 -4.11 -14.26 -28.91
C GLN A 28 -3.45 -13.50 -30.06
N GLU A 29 -3.30 -12.19 -29.86
CA GLU A 29 -2.40 -11.40 -30.70
C GLU A 29 -0.97 -11.88 -30.41
N ARG A 30 -0.27 -12.31 -31.46
CA ARG A 30 1.12 -12.78 -31.35
C ARG A 30 2.02 -11.58 -31.11
N GLN A 31 2.09 -11.15 -29.85
CA GLN A 31 2.93 -10.01 -29.47
C GLN A 31 4.41 -10.40 -29.59
N VAL A 32 5.10 -9.76 -30.51
CA VAL A 32 6.56 -9.82 -30.59
C VAL A 32 7.10 -8.85 -29.54
N LEU A 33 7.45 -9.39 -28.38
CA LEU A 33 8.04 -8.61 -27.30
C LEU A 33 9.53 -8.42 -27.56
N THR A 34 9.99 -7.17 -27.55
CA THR A 34 11.43 -6.87 -27.47
C THR A 34 11.87 -6.93 -26.01
N LEU A 35 13.17 -7.11 -25.77
CA LEU A 35 13.72 -7.13 -24.41
C LEU A 35 13.33 -5.86 -23.62
N GLN A 36 13.50 -4.68 -24.23
CA GLN A 36 13.19 -3.41 -23.59
C GLN A 36 11.70 -3.27 -23.26
N GLU A 37 10.83 -3.77 -24.13
CA GLU A 37 9.38 -3.80 -23.88
C GLU A 37 9.02 -4.76 -22.75
N SER A 38 9.67 -5.93 -22.68
CA SER A 38 9.46 -6.88 -21.58
C SER A 38 9.87 -6.30 -20.23
N ILE A 39 11.00 -5.57 -20.17
CA ILE A 39 11.46 -4.89 -18.95
C ILE A 39 10.47 -3.81 -18.52
N ARG A 40 9.99 -2.99 -19.48
CA ARG A 40 9.00 -1.95 -19.20
C ARG A 40 7.71 -2.53 -18.62
N ILE A 41 7.17 -3.57 -19.26
CA ILE A 41 5.96 -4.27 -18.79
C ILE A 41 6.20 -4.87 -17.39
N ALA A 42 7.35 -5.49 -17.15
CA ALA A 42 7.69 -6.05 -15.85
C ALA A 42 7.79 -4.96 -14.77
N GLN A 43 8.43 -3.84 -15.03
CA GLN A 43 8.54 -2.73 -14.08
C GLN A 43 7.17 -2.06 -13.79
N GLU A 44 6.24 -2.07 -14.73
CA GLU A 44 4.90 -1.49 -14.55
C GLU A 44 3.92 -2.45 -13.85
N HIS A 45 3.95 -3.74 -14.20
CA HIS A 45 2.92 -4.71 -13.84
C HIS A 45 3.36 -5.82 -12.88
N SER A 46 4.67 -6.02 -12.65
CA SER A 46 5.14 -7.07 -11.75
C SER A 46 4.63 -6.86 -10.31
N PRO A 47 4.22 -7.93 -9.60
CA PRO A 47 3.86 -7.83 -8.18
C PRO A 47 5.00 -7.31 -7.31
N GLU A 48 6.26 -7.66 -7.64
CA GLU A 48 7.45 -7.15 -6.94
C GLU A 48 7.60 -5.63 -7.13
N ALA A 49 7.38 -5.13 -8.35
CA ALA A 49 7.42 -3.70 -8.65
C ALA A 49 6.30 -2.94 -7.93
N GLN A 50 5.10 -3.50 -7.89
CA GLN A 50 3.97 -2.92 -7.17
C GLN A 50 4.25 -2.86 -5.67
N ALA A 51 4.75 -3.95 -5.08
CA ALA A 51 5.14 -3.99 -3.67
C ALA A 51 6.18 -2.91 -3.35
N ALA A 52 7.26 -2.82 -4.14
CA ALA A 52 8.30 -1.80 -3.97
C ALA A 52 7.74 -0.37 -4.08
N ARG A 53 6.83 -0.13 -5.02
CA ARG A 53 6.15 1.16 -5.20
C ARG A 53 5.28 1.51 -4.00
N HIS A 54 4.55 0.55 -3.44
CA HIS A 54 3.74 0.77 -2.24
C HIS A 54 4.61 1.05 -1.01
N THR A 55 5.72 0.34 -0.84
CA THR A 55 6.70 0.61 0.23
C THR A 55 7.30 2.00 0.10
N TYR A 56 7.71 2.41 -1.10
CA TYR A 56 8.22 3.77 -1.35
C TYR A 56 7.16 4.85 -1.05
N ARG A 57 5.90 4.62 -1.45
CA ARG A 57 4.79 5.53 -1.13
C ARG A 57 4.57 5.65 0.38
N ALA A 58 4.61 4.54 1.10
CA ALA A 58 4.49 4.56 2.56
C ALA A 58 5.62 5.41 3.18
N ALA A 59 6.87 5.22 2.75
CA ALA A 59 8.01 6.04 3.20
C ALA A 59 7.84 7.53 2.87
N TYR A 60 7.28 7.86 1.70
CA TYR A 60 6.96 9.24 1.32
C TYR A 60 5.92 9.87 2.25
N TRP A 61 4.84 9.14 2.57
CA TRP A 61 3.81 9.61 3.49
C TRP A 61 4.33 9.76 4.92
N SER A 62 5.20 8.85 5.37
CA SER A 62 5.91 8.98 6.65
C SER A 62 6.77 10.25 6.69
N TYR A 63 7.55 10.51 5.63
CA TYR A 63 8.35 11.74 5.53
C TYR A 63 7.49 13.01 5.54
N ARG A 64 6.33 12.98 4.87
CA ARG A 64 5.37 14.10 4.89
C ARG A 64 4.78 14.31 6.29
N SER A 65 4.42 13.22 6.98
CA SER A 65 3.92 13.26 8.36
C SER A 65 4.97 13.83 9.31
N PHE A 66 6.22 13.36 9.20
CA PHE A 66 7.36 13.93 9.92
C PHE A 66 7.45 15.46 9.73
N ARG A 67 7.33 15.97 8.50
CA ARG A 67 7.36 17.42 8.26
C ARG A 67 6.19 18.16 8.90
N ALA A 68 5.01 17.55 8.94
CA ALA A 68 3.83 18.13 9.59
C ALA A 68 4.02 18.27 11.11
N ASN A 69 4.74 17.36 11.75
CA ASN A 69 5.00 17.39 13.21
C ASN A 69 5.82 18.61 13.68
N TYR A 70 6.50 19.32 12.76
CA TYR A 70 7.25 20.55 13.07
C TYR A 70 6.46 21.82 12.77
N LEU A 71 5.27 21.70 12.20
CA LEU A 71 4.36 22.82 11.99
C LEU A 71 3.45 22.98 13.22
N PRO A 72 2.89 24.18 13.43
CA PRO A 72 1.94 24.37 14.52
C PRO A 72 0.67 23.59 14.20
N SER A 73 0.25 22.72 15.13
CA SER A 73 -1.06 22.06 15.05
C SER A 73 -2.12 22.96 15.67
N VAL A 74 -3.26 23.10 14.99
CA VAL A 74 -4.42 23.85 15.48
C VAL A 74 -5.55 22.88 15.71
N ASN A 75 -6.00 22.76 16.95
CA ASN A 75 -7.07 21.88 17.37
C ASN A 75 -8.23 22.72 17.89
N LEU A 76 -9.43 22.46 17.39
CA LEU A 76 -10.68 23.02 17.91
C LEU A 76 -11.49 21.87 18.48
N SER A 77 -11.78 21.93 19.78
CA SER A 77 -12.55 20.92 20.50
C SER A 77 -13.74 21.54 21.21
N SER A 78 -14.83 20.78 21.31
CA SER A 78 -16.03 21.13 22.06
C SER A 78 -16.60 19.84 22.65
N SER A 79 -16.94 19.83 23.93
CA SER A 79 -17.44 18.65 24.63
C SER A 79 -18.62 19.04 25.55
N PRO A 80 -19.76 19.43 24.95
CA PRO A 80 -20.90 19.89 25.72
C PRO A 80 -21.40 18.78 26.63
N TYR A 81 -21.71 19.12 27.87
CA TYR A 81 -22.18 18.17 28.87
C TYR A 81 -23.41 18.68 29.61
N LEU A 82 -24.32 17.75 29.90
CA LEU A 82 -25.50 18.01 30.70
C LEU A 82 -25.27 17.49 32.11
N ASN A 83 -25.29 18.38 33.09
CA ASN A 83 -25.18 18.05 34.49
C ASN A 83 -26.56 18.07 35.15
N ARG A 84 -27.06 16.90 35.55
CA ARG A 84 -28.33 16.77 36.27
C ARG A 84 -28.14 15.94 37.52
N GLN A 85 -27.90 16.62 38.63
CA GLN A 85 -27.62 16.01 39.92
C GLN A 85 -28.21 16.83 41.06
N ILE A 86 -28.45 16.19 42.19
CA ILE A 86 -28.86 16.87 43.43
C ILE A 86 -27.60 17.03 44.26
N ASN A 87 -27.12 18.27 44.39
CA ASN A 87 -25.91 18.58 45.13
C ASN A 87 -26.25 19.16 46.49
N LYS A 88 -25.48 18.74 47.50
CA LYS A 88 -25.53 19.29 48.84
C LYS A 88 -24.62 20.50 48.89
N VAL A 89 -25.17 21.69 49.07
CA VAL A 89 -24.43 22.95 49.13
C VAL A 89 -24.49 23.49 50.56
N THR A 90 -23.33 23.78 51.15
CA THR A 90 -23.21 24.44 52.46
C THR A 90 -23.45 25.94 52.31
N GLN A 91 -24.38 26.49 53.10
CA GLN A 91 -24.66 27.92 53.12
C GLN A 91 -23.63 28.68 53.96
N PRO A 92 -23.51 30.02 53.80
CA PRO A 92 -22.66 30.85 54.67
C PRO A 92 -22.99 30.71 56.16
N ASP A 93 -24.23 30.35 56.49
CA ASP A 93 -24.73 30.16 57.85
C ASP A 93 -24.42 28.76 58.43
N GLY A 94 -23.69 27.91 57.70
CA GLY A 94 -23.27 26.57 58.14
C GLY A 94 -24.34 25.48 58.03
N THR A 95 -25.55 25.82 57.60
CA THR A 95 -26.59 24.85 57.24
C THR A 95 -26.31 24.19 55.88
N GLU A 96 -26.98 23.08 55.60
CA GLU A 96 -26.81 22.31 54.37
C GLU A 96 -28.14 22.22 53.63
N LEU A 97 -28.18 22.65 52.36
CA LEU A 97 -29.35 22.55 51.50
C LEU A 97 -29.04 21.64 50.30
N TYR A 98 -30.00 20.77 49.97
CA TYR A 98 -29.98 19.98 48.75
C TYR A 98 -30.57 20.80 47.61
N LEU A 99 -29.72 21.22 46.68
CA LEU A 99 -30.11 21.96 45.49
C LEU A 99 -30.03 21.04 44.28
N ARG A 100 -31.16 20.91 43.58
CA ARG A 100 -31.19 20.25 42.28
C ARG A 100 -30.54 21.18 41.27
N GLN A 101 -29.51 20.69 40.60
CA GLN A 101 -28.82 21.40 39.52
C GLN A 101 -29.23 20.75 38.20
N ASN A 102 -29.60 21.57 37.22
CA ASN A 102 -29.94 21.12 35.89
C ASN A 102 -29.30 22.06 34.87
N GLN A 103 -28.00 21.84 34.66
CA GLN A 103 -27.12 22.77 33.96
C GLN A 103 -26.65 22.14 32.66
N LEU A 104 -26.88 22.82 31.54
CA LEU A 104 -26.27 22.49 30.26
C LEU A 104 -25.02 23.34 30.11
N ILE A 105 -23.88 22.69 29.95
CA ILE A 105 -22.59 23.36 29.79
C ILE A 105 -22.08 23.07 28.40
N THR A 106 -21.80 24.15 27.67
CA THR A 106 -21.26 24.12 26.32
C THR A 106 -19.92 24.83 26.33
N ASP A 107 -18.90 24.19 25.76
CA ASP A 107 -17.53 24.67 25.73
C ASP A 107 -17.00 24.73 24.30
N LEU A 108 -16.05 25.62 24.08
CA LEU A 108 -15.27 25.74 22.87
C LEU A 108 -13.82 25.99 23.30
N ASN A 109 -12.92 25.10 22.92
CA ASN A 109 -11.50 25.23 23.20
C ASN A 109 -10.71 25.21 21.90
N LEU A 110 -9.95 26.28 21.66
CA LEU A 110 -9.02 26.41 20.54
C LEU A 110 -7.60 26.29 21.11
N GLU A 111 -6.84 25.32 20.62
CA GLU A 111 -5.46 25.06 21.04
C GLU A 111 -4.51 25.07 19.85
N ILE A 112 -3.44 25.84 19.95
CA ILE A 112 -2.34 25.90 18.99
C ILE A 112 -1.10 25.35 19.69
N ASN A 113 -0.52 24.27 19.16
CA ASN A 113 0.66 23.62 19.73
C ASN A 113 1.81 23.60 18.71
N GLN A 114 2.98 24.08 19.12
CA GLN A 114 4.20 24.15 18.31
C GLN A 114 5.34 23.41 19.03
N ASN A 115 5.85 22.36 18.39
CA ASN A 115 7.01 21.63 18.85
C ASN A 115 8.32 22.39 18.54
N ILE A 116 9.23 22.47 19.51
CA ILE A 116 10.53 23.14 19.37
C ILE A 116 11.64 22.09 19.22
N TRP A 117 12.20 21.99 18.02
CA TRP A 117 13.16 20.94 17.66
C TRP A 117 14.50 21.01 18.41
N PHE A 118 14.97 22.20 18.82
CA PHE A 118 16.29 22.33 19.45
C PHE A 118 16.27 22.01 20.94
N THR A 119 15.21 22.38 21.66
CA THR A 119 15.04 22.06 23.09
C THR A 119 14.29 20.76 23.34
N GLY A 120 13.49 20.27 22.39
CA GLY A 120 12.60 19.14 22.60
C GLY A 120 11.35 19.48 23.42
N GLY A 121 11.11 20.76 23.70
CA GLY A 121 9.89 21.24 24.38
C GLY A 121 8.75 21.59 23.41
N SER A 122 7.58 21.84 23.96
CA SER A 122 6.39 22.31 23.24
C SER A 122 5.93 23.67 23.77
N LEU A 123 5.57 24.56 22.86
CA LEU A 123 4.92 25.84 23.16
C LEU A 123 3.44 25.69 22.78
N PHE A 124 2.54 25.99 23.72
CA PHE A 124 1.11 25.97 23.46
C PHE A 124 0.46 27.31 23.75
N LEU A 125 -0.56 27.62 22.95
CA LEU A 125 -1.47 28.75 23.12
C LEU A 125 -2.89 28.20 23.10
N SER A 126 -3.66 28.45 24.15
CA SER A 126 -5.06 28.04 24.22
C SER A 126 -5.98 29.23 24.47
N ALA A 127 -7.19 29.14 23.91
CA ALA A 127 -8.29 30.06 24.11
C ALA A 127 -9.53 29.22 24.37
N SER A 128 -10.24 29.49 25.46
CA SER A 128 -11.46 28.75 25.81
C SER A 128 -12.62 29.68 26.08
N ALA A 129 -13.80 29.26 25.63
CA ALA A 129 -15.07 29.91 25.92
C ALA A 129 -16.05 28.85 26.41
N GLN A 130 -16.77 29.16 27.46
CA GLN A 130 -17.73 28.28 28.09
C GLN A 130 -19.01 29.05 28.38
N ARG A 131 -20.14 28.40 28.11
CA ARG A 131 -21.47 28.88 28.42
C ARG A 131 -22.18 27.83 29.28
N MET A 132 -22.72 28.27 30.39
CA MET A 132 -23.52 27.45 31.31
C MET A 132 -24.95 27.98 31.33
N ASP A 133 -25.90 27.13 30.96
CA ASP A 133 -27.33 27.42 30.97
C ASP A 133 -28.02 26.58 32.06
N GLU A 134 -28.61 27.22 33.07
CA GLU A 134 -29.46 26.55 34.06
C GLU A 134 -30.88 26.38 33.47
N LEU A 135 -31.27 25.15 33.18
CA LEU A 135 -32.50 24.84 32.46
C LEU A 135 -33.77 25.13 33.27
N GLU A 136 -33.69 25.06 34.61
CA GLU A 136 -34.83 25.35 35.49
C GLU A 136 -34.91 26.82 35.88
N GLY A 137 -33.78 27.41 36.26
CA GLY A 137 -33.68 28.82 36.64
C GLY A 137 -33.69 29.80 35.47
N LYS A 138 -33.55 29.32 34.23
CA LYS A 138 -33.40 30.11 32.99
C LYS A 138 -32.28 31.16 33.08
N THR A 139 -31.24 30.87 33.84
CA THR A 139 -30.06 31.73 33.96
C THR A 139 -28.99 31.25 33.00
N THR A 140 -28.28 32.19 32.37
CA THR A 140 -27.18 31.91 31.47
C THR A 140 -25.93 32.61 31.98
N ALA A 141 -24.84 31.88 32.18
CA ALA A 141 -23.55 32.40 32.56
C ALA A 141 -22.53 32.12 31.45
N TYR A 142 -21.62 33.07 31.25
CA TYR A 142 -20.52 32.96 30.28
C TYR A 142 -19.20 33.08 31.03
N ASN A 143 -18.26 32.21 30.67
CA ASN A 143 -16.89 32.25 31.14
C ASN A 143 -15.98 32.17 29.91
N THR A 144 -15.03 33.09 29.78
CA THR A 144 -14.13 33.11 28.61
C THR A 144 -12.72 33.40 29.08
N GLN A 145 -11.79 32.52 28.69
CA GLN A 145 -10.35 32.67 28.89
C GLN A 145 -9.72 32.96 27.52
N PRO A 146 -9.49 34.24 27.17
CA PRO A 146 -9.18 34.62 25.80
C PRO A 146 -7.81 34.11 25.34
N PHE A 147 -6.79 34.11 26.21
CA PHE A 147 -5.46 33.61 25.87
C PHE A 147 -4.79 33.00 27.11
N THR A 148 -4.21 31.82 26.92
CA THR A 148 -3.33 31.15 27.88
C THR A 148 -2.12 30.65 27.12
N ILE A 149 -0.93 31.06 27.53
CA ILE A 149 0.33 30.67 26.90
C ILE A 149 1.11 29.83 27.90
N GLY A 150 1.66 28.70 27.44
CA GLY A 150 2.52 27.86 28.26
C GLY A 150 3.64 27.22 27.46
N TYR A 151 4.73 26.93 28.17
CA TYR A 151 5.89 26.26 27.64
C TYR A 151 6.23 25.05 28.49
N GLN A 152 6.32 23.88 27.87
CA GLN A 152 6.65 22.63 28.55
C GLN A 152 7.92 22.03 27.96
N GLN A 153 8.92 21.79 28.81
CA GLN A 153 10.17 21.17 28.39
C GLN A 153 10.67 20.20 29.47
N SER A 154 11.17 19.04 29.04
CA SER A 154 11.97 18.17 29.89
C SER A 154 13.44 18.63 29.86
N LEU A 155 14.00 19.02 31.03
CA LEU A 155 15.34 19.63 31.11
C LEU A 155 16.49 18.62 30.92
N PHE A 156 16.32 17.39 31.41
CA PHE A 156 17.33 16.33 31.34
C PHE A 156 16.87 15.13 30.50
N GLY A 157 15.98 15.38 29.53
CA GLY A 157 15.41 14.35 28.66
C GLY A 157 16.15 14.18 27.33
N TYR A 158 15.93 13.03 26.69
CA TYR A 158 16.34 12.80 25.30
C TYR A 158 15.49 13.64 24.35
N ASN A 159 16.13 14.44 23.48
CA ASN A 159 15.45 15.24 22.45
C ASN A 159 15.29 14.43 21.16
N SER A 160 14.16 13.74 21.00
CA SER A 160 13.83 12.98 19.78
C SER A 160 13.73 13.89 18.55
N LEU A 161 13.10 15.06 18.66
CA LEU A 161 12.87 15.99 17.55
C LEU A 161 14.17 16.42 16.86
N LYS A 162 15.24 16.63 17.63
CA LYS A 162 16.55 16.97 17.07
C LYS A 162 17.11 15.85 16.20
N TRP A 163 16.98 14.60 16.65
CA TRP A 163 17.52 13.44 15.95
C TRP A 163 16.64 13.02 14.77
N ASP A 164 15.33 13.04 14.93
CA ASP A 164 14.37 12.77 13.84
C ASP A 164 14.62 13.71 12.66
N ARG A 165 14.91 14.99 12.92
CA ARG A 165 15.25 15.96 11.88
C ARG A 165 16.48 15.58 11.05
N ARG A 166 17.43 14.85 11.63
CA ARG A 166 18.64 14.37 10.93
C ARG A 166 18.39 13.03 10.25
N ILE A 167 17.62 12.15 10.88
CA ILE A 167 17.43 10.76 10.45
C ILE A 167 16.40 10.66 9.32
N GLU A 168 15.25 11.32 9.43
CA GLU A 168 14.14 11.10 8.51
C GLU A 168 14.45 11.44 7.04
N PRO A 169 15.18 12.54 6.71
CA PRO A 169 15.61 12.78 5.34
C PRO A 169 16.55 11.70 4.79
N LEU A 170 17.37 11.09 5.64
CA LEU A 170 18.27 10.01 5.24
C LEU A 170 17.47 8.73 4.96
N ARG A 171 16.51 8.38 5.83
CA ARG A 171 15.57 7.27 5.62
C ARG A 171 14.78 7.43 4.32
N PHE A 172 14.32 8.64 4.00
CA PHE A 172 13.61 8.89 2.74
C PHE A 172 14.53 8.70 1.52
N ARG A 173 15.79 9.12 1.59
CA ARG A 173 16.78 8.87 0.52
C ARG A 173 17.10 7.40 0.37
N GLU A 174 17.21 6.67 1.47
CA GLU A 174 17.41 5.21 1.49
C GLU A 174 16.24 4.52 0.79
N ALA A 175 14.99 4.81 1.17
CA ALA A 175 13.80 4.25 0.53
C ALA A 175 13.75 4.53 -0.98
N LYS A 176 14.19 5.72 -1.43
CA LYS A 176 14.30 6.05 -2.85
C LYS A 176 15.35 5.18 -3.56
N LYS A 177 16.50 4.93 -2.93
CA LYS A 177 17.55 4.06 -3.48
C LYS A 177 17.08 2.61 -3.55
N THR A 178 16.47 2.09 -2.49
CA THR A 178 15.92 0.74 -2.46
C THR A 178 14.87 0.55 -3.55
N TYR A 179 14.00 1.54 -3.78
CA TYR A 179 13.05 1.47 -4.90
C TYR A 179 13.76 1.39 -6.27
N ALA A 180 14.77 2.23 -6.52
CA ALA A 180 15.53 2.16 -7.77
C ALA A 180 16.23 0.80 -7.92
N GLU A 181 16.90 0.31 -6.87
CA GLU A 181 17.54 -1.00 -6.84
C GLU A 181 16.57 -2.14 -7.17
N THR A 182 15.37 -2.12 -6.58
CA THR A 182 14.35 -3.14 -6.90
C THR A 182 13.92 -3.12 -8.36
N LEU A 183 13.84 -1.94 -9.01
CA LEU A 183 13.52 -1.86 -10.43
C LEU A 183 14.64 -2.40 -11.32
N GLU A 184 15.90 -2.20 -10.92
CA GLU A 184 17.06 -2.77 -11.61
C GLU A 184 17.12 -4.29 -11.46
N LEU A 185 16.84 -4.83 -10.26
CA LEU A 185 16.74 -6.27 -10.03
C LEU A 185 15.64 -6.91 -10.88
N ILE A 186 14.48 -6.25 -11.00
CA ILE A 186 13.39 -6.71 -11.87
C ILE A 186 13.83 -6.69 -13.33
N ALA A 187 14.56 -5.66 -13.78
CA ALA A 187 15.10 -5.60 -15.13
C ALA A 187 16.10 -6.73 -15.42
N SER A 188 17.00 -7.02 -14.47
CA SER A 188 17.95 -8.14 -14.57
C SER A 188 17.22 -9.48 -14.69
N LYS A 189 16.29 -9.76 -13.77
CA LYS A 189 15.49 -11.00 -13.75
C LYS A 189 14.65 -11.16 -15.02
N THR A 190 14.08 -10.07 -15.53
CA THR A 190 13.31 -10.08 -16.78
C THR A 190 14.20 -10.39 -17.98
N SER A 191 15.43 -9.88 -17.98
CA SER A 191 16.41 -10.16 -19.03
C SER A 191 16.84 -11.62 -19.05
N GLU A 192 17.09 -12.22 -17.88
CA GLU A 192 17.36 -13.65 -17.73
C GLU A 192 16.21 -14.49 -18.31
N LEU A 193 14.98 -14.24 -17.86
CA LEU A 193 13.79 -14.95 -18.32
C LEU A 193 13.54 -14.78 -19.83
N PHE A 194 13.85 -13.61 -20.40
CA PHE A 194 13.74 -13.36 -21.83
C PHE A 194 14.70 -14.24 -22.64
N PHE A 195 15.97 -14.31 -22.23
CA PHE A 195 16.96 -15.14 -22.92
C PHE A 195 16.72 -16.64 -22.69
N ASP A 196 16.24 -17.05 -21.52
CA ASP A 196 15.82 -18.43 -21.26
C ASP A 196 14.69 -18.85 -22.19
N LEU A 197 13.70 -17.98 -22.41
CA LEU A 197 12.64 -18.23 -23.38
C LEU A 197 13.17 -18.28 -24.81
N ALA A 198 14.07 -17.37 -25.20
CA ALA A 198 14.67 -17.35 -26.54
C ALA A 198 15.47 -18.64 -26.82
N THR A 199 16.23 -19.13 -25.84
CA THR A 199 16.97 -20.39 -25.95
C THR A 199 16.04 -21.60 -26.02
N ALA A 200 14.97 -21.63 -25.22
CA ALA A 200 13.95 -22.68 -25.29
C ALA A 200 13.24 -22.71 -26.65
N GLN A 201 12.93 -21.55 -27.23
CA GLN A 201 12.36 -21.44 -28.59
C GLN A 201 13.33 -21.99 -29.65
N ALA A 202 14.60 -21.61 -29.59
CA ALA A 202 15.62 -22.12 -30.50
C ALA A 202 15.77 -23.66 -30.38
N ASN A 203 15.79 -24.19 -29.15
CA ASN A 203 15.86 -25.63 -28.91
C ASN A 203 14.64 -26.38 -29.46
N LEU A 204 13.45 -25.78 -29.32
CA LEU A 204 12.21 -26.35 -29.84
C LEU A 204 12.23 -26.39 -31.37
N ASP A 205 12.75 -25.36 -32.03
CA ASP A 205 12.88 -25.33 -33.49
C ASP A 205 13.92 -26.35 -33.99
N ILE A 206 15.04 -26.52 -33.26
CA ILE A 206 16.00 -27.60 -33.54
C ILE A 206 15.32 -28.98 -33.39
N ALA A 207 14.58 -29.22 -32.30
CA ALA A 207 13.88 -30.48 -32.07
C ALA A 207 12.84 -30.78 -33.16
N ARG A 208 12.07 -29.78 -33.60
CA ARG A 208 11.14 -29.89 -34.74
C ARG A 208 11.86 -30.24 -36.03
N SER A 209 13.00 -29.59 -36.31
CA SER A 209 13.80 -29.87 -37.51
C SER A 209 14.37 -31.30 -37.49
N ASN A 210 14.80 -31.78 -36.32
CA ASN A 210 15.28 -33.15 -36.13
C ASN A 210 14.15 -34.17 -36.32
N LEU A 211 12.97 -33.93 -35.75
CA LEU A 211 11.80 -34.79 -35.91
C LEU A 211 11.33 -34.85 -37.38
N HIS A 212 11.28 -33.71 -38.06
CA HIS A 212 10.95 -33.65 -39.48
C HIS A 212 11.96 -34.45 -40.33
N ARG A 213 13.25 -34.46 -39.97
CA ARG A 213 14.28 -35.30 -40.63
C ARG A 213 14.14 -36.79 -40.30
N GLN A 214 13.59 -37.14 -39.14
CA GLN A 214 13.46 -38.53 -38.69
C GLN A 214 12.26 -39.26 -39.34
N ILE A 215 11.12 -38.58 -39.52
CA ILE A 215 9.87 -39.16 -40.08
C ILE A 215 10.03 -39.79 -41.48
N PRO A 216 10.78 -39.20 -42.44
CA PRO A 216 11.06 -39.82 -43.74
C PRO A 216 11.87 -41.12 -43.64
N CYS A 217 12.64 -41.33 -42.56
CA CYS A 217 13.45 -42.52 -42.37
C CYS A 217 12.65 -43.72 -41.82
N THR A 218 11.51 -43.48 -41.16
CA THR A 218 10.65 -44.53 -40.56
C THR A 218 9.52 -45.00 -41.47
N GLY A 219 9.19 -44.26 -42.53
CA GLY A 219 8.17 -44.61 -43.52
C GLY A 219 8.70 -45.34 -44.77
N MET A 220 9.97 -45.74 -44.80
CA MET A 220 10.51 -46.52 -45.93
C MET A 220 10.06 -48.00 -45.82
N PRO A 221 9.49 -48.60 -46.87
CA PRO A 221 9.20 -50.03 -46.89
C PRO A 221 10.50 -50.84 -46.73
N ALA A 222 10.44 -51.97 -46.02
CA ALA A 222 11.60 -52.82 -45.68
C ALA A 222 12.44 -53.23 -46.91
N ASP A 223 11.85 -53.26 -48.11
CA ASP A 223 12.51 -53.62 -49.36
C ASP A 223 13.53 -52.59 -49.87
N VAL A 224 13.50 -51.34 -49.37
CA VAL A 224 14.49 -50.30 -49.75
C VAL A 224 15.68 -50.27 -48.77
N MET A 225 15.58 -50.97 -47.64
CA MET A 225 16.62 -50.96 -46.61
C MET A 225 17.85 -51.81 -46.98
N THR A 226 17.71 -52.77 -47.90
CA THR A 226 18.83 -53.62 -48.39
C THR A 226 19.66 -52.95 -49.49
N SER A 227 19.12 -52.01 -50.26
CA SER A 227 19.87 -51.31 -51.33
C SER A 227 20.55 -50.02 -50.88
N VAL A 228 20.05 -49.39 -49.80
CA VAL A 228 20.56 -48.10 -49.30
C VAL A 228 21.61 -48.25 -48.21
N THR A 229 21.64 -49.38 -47.48
CA THR A 229 22.71 -49.70 -46.51
C THR A 229 24.10 -49.72 -47.15
N LEU A 230 24.21 -50.04 -48.44
CA LEU A 230 25.47 -49.98 -49.20
C LEU A 230 25.88 -48.56 -49.64
N ARG A 231 24.94 -47.62 -49.80
CA ARG A 231 25.28 -46.22 -50.18
C ARG A 231 25.60 -45.33 -49.00
N LYS A 232 24.99 -45.55 -47.83
CA LYS A 232 25.26 -44.73 -46.63
C LYS A 232 26.57 -45.09 -45.91
N MET A 233 27.06 -46.33 -46.01
CA MET A 233 28.41 -46.67 -45.51
C MET A 233 29.53 -46.00 -46.31
N LYS A 234 29.34 -45.73 -47.61
CA LYS A 234 30.39 -45.13 -48.45
C LYS A 234 30.60 -43.63 -48.20
N CYS A 235 29.57 -42.88 -47.81
CA CYS A 235 29.72 -41.46 -47.47
C CYS A 235 30.17 -41.21 -46.02
N PHE A 236 30.02 -42.18 -45.11
CA PHE A 236 30.48 -42.02 -43.72
C PHE A 236 32.00 -42.28 -43.57
N SER A 237 32.64 -43.02 -44.49
CA SER A 237 34.10 -43.24 -44.43
C SER A 237 34.97 -42.13 -45.06
N LEU A 238 34.37 -41.18 -45.79
CA LEU A 238 35.12 -40.11 -46.49
C LEU A 238 35.14 -38.76 -45.74
N ARG A 239 34.68 -38.72 -44.49
CA ARG A 239 34.71 -37.52 -43.65
C ARG A 239 35.44 -37.76 -42.31
N SER A 240 36.51 -38.56 -42.34
CA SER A 240 37.41 -38.75 -41.20
C SER A 240 38.90 -38.74 -41.57
N THR A 241 39.28 -38.10 -42.67
CA THR A 241 40.70 -37.83 -43.00
C THR A 241 40.84 -36.49 -43.73
N SER A 242 40.85 -35.40 -42.95
CA SER A 242 41.69 -34.21 -43.11
C SER A 242 41.40 -33.27 -41.94
#